data_AF-A0A0F9E913-F1
#
_entry.id   AF-A0A0F9E913-F1
#
_cell.length_a   1.000
_cell.length_b   1.000
_cell.length_c   1.000
_cell.angle_alpha   90.00
_cell.angle_beta   90.00
_cell.angle_gamma   90.00
#
_symmetry.space_group_name_H-M   'P 1'
#
loop_
_entity.id
_entity.type
_entity.pdbx_description
1 polymer ?
#
loop_
_entity_poly.entity_id
_entity_poly.type
_entity_poly.pdbx_seq_one_letter_code
_entity_poly.pdbx_strand_id
1 'polypeptide(L)'
;MEDVFGPVISCYSRAEAIADGVLVDLMQGGTKRWMAALCREHYKHPIACTAAVWALIEEAIENKKHCNDLLGVLHDILWMNRK
;
A
#
# COMPACT_ATOMS: atom_id res chain seq x y z
N MET A 1 14.38 -22.01 12.17
CA MET A 1 14.71 -21.29 10.93
C MET A 1 16.21 -21.22 10.75
N GLU A 2 16.97 -20.86 11.79
CA GLU A 2 18.44 -20.92 11.78
C GLU A 2 18.99 -22.35 11.61
N ASP A 3 18.33 -23.36 12.21
CA ASP A 3 18.80 -24.75 12.20
C ASP A 3 18.77 -25.45 10.81
N VAL A 4 18.05 -24.86 9.83
CA VAL A 4 17.95 -25.41 8.47
C VAL A 4 18.66 -24.54 7.44
N PHE A 5 18.68 -23.21 7.65
CA PHE A 5 19.18 -22.25 6.66
C PHE A 5 20.45 -21.51 7.11
N GLY A 6 20.93 -21.74 8.34
CA GLY A 6 22.04 -21.00 8.92
C GLY A 6 21.65 -19.59 9.39
N PRO A 7 22.64 -18.75 9.76
CA PRO A 7 22.38 -17.38 10.19
C PRO A 7 21.89 -16.49 9.04
N VAL A 8 21.07 -15.50 9.37
CA VAL A 8 20.58 -14.50 8.40
C VAL A 8 21.75 -13.66 7.87
N ILE A 9 21.99 -13.70 6.55
CA ILE A 9 23.05 -12.92 5.90
C ILE A 9 22.66 -11.46 5.60
N SER A 10 21.36 -11.20 5.45
CA SER A 10 20.78 -9.88 5.19
C SER A 10 19.30 -9.88 5.55
N CYS A 11 18.82 -8.78 6.11
CA CYS A 11 17.40 -8.56 6.39
C CYS A 11 17.03 -7.18 5.85
N TYR A 12 15.89 -7.10 5.17
CA TYR A 12 15.32 -5.84 4.70
C TYR A 12 13.92 -5.70 5.30
N SER A 13 13.79 -4.82 6.27
CA SER A 13 12.58 -4.66 7.06
C SER A 13 11.53 -3.83 6.31
N ARG A 14 10.27 -3.96 6.73
CA ARG A 14 9.18 -3.11 6.24
C ARG A 14 9.46 -1.63 6.47
N ALA A 15 10.08 -1.27 7.61
CA ALA A 15 10.37 0.12 7.95
C ALA A 15 11.38 0.72 6.98
N GLU A 16 12.43 -0.04 6.65
CA GLU A 16 13.43 0.34 5.63
C GLU A 16 12.78 0.48 4.26
N ALA A 17 11.94 -0.49 3.85
CA ALA A 17 11.22 -0.43 2.58
C ALA A 17 10.31 0.80 2.42
N ILE A 18 9.70 1.26 3.52
CA ILE A 18 8.89 2.49 3.51
C ILE A 18 9.80 3.72 3.47
N ALA A 19 10.89 3.74 4.24
CA ALA A 19 11.84 4.84 4.27
C ALA A 19 12.52 5.06 2.91
N ASP A 20 12.85 3.97 2.21
CA ASP A 20 13.46 3.99 0.88
C ASP A 20 12.44 4.30 -0.24
N GLY A 21 11.15 4.42 0.10
CA GLY A 21 10.08 4.69 -0.86
C GLY A 21 9.72 3.51 -1.77
N VAL A 22 10.25 2.31 -1.52
CA VAL A 22 9.90 1.09 -2.25
C VAL A 22 8.45 0.68 -1.95
N LEU A 23 8.03 0.83 -0.70
CA LEU A 23 6.67 0.59 -0.22
C LEU A 23 6.00 1.90 0.20
N VAL A 24 4.78 2.11 -0.29
CA VAL A 24 3.89 3.19 0.14
C VAL A 24 2.92 2.64 1.18
N ASP A 25 2.99 3.20 2.39
CA ASP A 25 2.13 2.80 3.50
C ASP A 25 0.72 3.38 3.35
N LEU A 26 -0.25 2.50 3.11
CA LEU A 26 -1.65 2.89 2.89
C LEU A 26 -2.42 3.15 4.19
N MET A 27 -1.90 2.67 5.32
CA MET A 27 -2.53 2.87 6.63
C MET A 27 -1.89 4.00 7.45
N GLN A 28 -0.96 4.76 6.86
CA GLN A 28 -0.30 5.87 7.56
C GLN A 28 -1.27 7.04 7.77
N GLY A 29 -1.39 7.48 9.02
CA GLY A 29 -2.36 8.48 9.48
C GLY A 29 -2.01 9.93 9.15
N GLY A 30 -1.30 10.19 8.06
CA GLY A 30 -0.91 11.54 7.62
C GLY A 30 -2.09 12.35 7.03
N THR A 31 -1.81 13.15 6.00
CA THR A 31 -2.75 14.10 5.34
C THR A 31 -4.07 13.47 4.87
N LYS A 32 -4.14 12.13 4.75
CA LYS A 32 -5.32 11.38 4.27
C LYS A 32 -5.82 10.39 5.32
N ARG A 33 -6.22 10.88 6.51
CA ARG A 33 -6.73 10.05 7.62
C ARG A 33 -7.88 9.10 7.21
N TRP A 34 -8.70 9.50 6.25
CA TRP A 34 -9.78 8.68 5.70
C TRP A 34 -9.28 7.44 4.95
N MET A 35 -8.06 7.48 4.40
CA MET A 35 -7.45 6.37 3.66
C MET A 35 -7.21 5.17 4.58
N ALA A 36 -6.71 5.42 5.79
CA ALA A 36 -6.53 4.38 6.80
C ALA A 36 -7.86 3.78 7.27
N ALA A 37 -8.95 4.56 7.31
CA ALA A 37 -10.28 4.06 7.64
C ALA A 37 -10.81 3.13 6.53
N LEU A 38 -10.71 3.57 5.26
CA LEU A 38 -11.06 2.77 4.09
C LEU A 38 -10.28 1.44 4.08
N CYS A 39 -8.95 1.48 4.23
CA CYS A 39 -8.16 0.26 4.25
C CYS A 39 -8.58 -0.74 5.35
N ARG A 40 -9.05 -0.25 6.51
CA ARG A 40 -9.53 -1.09 7.61
C ARG A 40 -10.89 -1.75 7.33
N GLU A 41 -11.68 -1.21 6.43
CA GLU A 41 -12.92 -1.85 5.97
C GLU A 41 -12.65 -3.08 5.09
N HIS A 42 -11.45 -3.17 4.51
CA HIS A 42 -11.04 -4.27 3.61
C HIS A 42 -10.06 -5.24 4.28
N TYR A 43 -9.13 -4.75 5.12
CA TYR A 43 -8.08 -5.55 5.73
C TYR A 43 -7.95 -5.30 7.23
N LYS A 44 -7.81 -6.39 8.00
CA LYS A 44 -7.57 -6.35 9.46
C LYS A 44 -6.16 -5.87 9.82
N HIS A 45 -5.17 -6.18 8.97
CA HIS A 45 -3.76 -5.91 9.23
C HIS A 45 -3.27 -4.67 8.44
N PRO A 46 -2.19 -4.01 8.91
CA PRO A 46 -1.55 -2.93 8.18
C PRO A 46 -1.09 -3.37 6.79
N ILE A 47 -1.49 -2.60 5.77
CA ILE A 47 -1.15 -2.86 4.37
C ILE A 47 -0.29 -1.75 3.78
N ALA A 48 0.52 -2.10 2.80
CA ALA A 48 1.23 -1.18 1.92
C ALA A 48 1.08 -1.66 0.47
N CYS A 49 1.30 -0.77 -0.47
CA CYS A 49 1.49 -1.12 -1.88
C CYS A 49 2.91 -0.76 -2.32
N THR A 50 3.35 -1.29 -3.45
CA THR A 50 4.63 -0.89 -4.04
C THR A 50 4.52 0.50 -4.67
N ALA A 51 5.65 1.21 -4.77
CA ALA A 51 5.72 2.49 -5.46
C ALA A 51 5.13 2.45 -6.88
N ALA A 52 5.36 1.34 -7.60
CA ALA A 52 4.82 1.15 -8.94
C ALA A 52 3.28 1.11 -8.96
N VAL A 53 2.65 0.41 -8.01
CA VAL A 53 1.18 0.39 -7.90
C VAL A 53 0.67 1.77 -7.49
N TRP A 54 1.37 2.45 -6.58
CA TRP A 54 0.99 3.81 -6.18
C TRP A 54 1.03 4.78 -7.36
N ALA A 55 2.06 4.71 -8.21
CA ALA A 55 2.16 5.54 -9.41
C ALA A 55 0.98 5.31 -10.38
N LEU A 56 0.50 4.07 -10.53
CA LEU A 56 -0.68 3.76 -11.34
C LEU A 56 -1.97 4.36 -10.74
N ILE A 57 -2.07 4.39 -9.40
CA ILE A 57 -3.19 5.04 -8.71
C ILE A 57 -3.14 6.56 -8.96
N GLU A 58 -1.96 7.17 -8.89
CA GLU A 58 -1.76 8.59 -9.17
C GLU A 58 -2.10 8.94 -10.62
N GLU A 59 -1.66 8.13 -11.59
CA GLU A 59 -2.01 8.30 -13.00
C GLU A 59 -3.54 8.19 -13.23
N ALA A 60 -4.20 7.26 -12.55
CA ALA A 60 -5.64 7.05 -12.67
C ALA A 60 -6.47 8.24 -12.16
N ILE A 61 -6.01 8.94 -11.13
CA ILE A 61 -6.69 10.13 -10.59
C ILE A 61 -6.36 11.41 -11.36
N GLU A 62 -5.17 11.50 -11.97
CA GLU A 62 -4.79 12.65 -12.81
C GLU A 62 -5.52 12.64 -14.15
N ASN A 63 -5.95 11.47 -14.62
CA ASN A 63 -6.68 11.34 -15.87
C ASN A 63 -8.11 11.93 -15.79
N LYS A 64 -8.21 13.20 -16.20
CA LYS A 64 -9.46 13.98 -16.23
C LYS A 64 -10.58 13.40 -17.11
N LYS A 65 -10.28 12.42 -17.98
CA LYS A 65 -11.30 11.80 -18.84
C LYS A 65 -12.31 10.97 -18.04
N HIS A 66 -11.86 10.37 -16.93
CA HIS A 66 -12.65 9.43 -16.16
C HIS A 66 -13.22 10.02 -14.87
N CYS A 67 -12.82 11.26 -14.52
CA CYS A 67 -13.26 11.96 -13.31
C CYS A 67 -13.14 11.10 -12.04
N ASN A 68 -12.11 10.25 -11.99
CA ASN A 68 -11.87 9.34 -10.88
C ASN A 68 -11.32 10.12 -9.68
N ASP A 69 -11.76 9.76 -8.49
CA ASP A 69 -11.20 10.23 -7.24
C ASP A 69 -10.35 9.14 -6.57
N LEU A 70 -9.40 9.55 -5.73
CA LEU A 70 -8.50 8.63 -5.05
C LEU A 70 -9.25 7.62 -4.16
N LEU A 71 -10.37 8.03 -3.58
CA LEU A 71 -11.17 7.17 -2.72
C LEU A 71 -11.80 6.04 -3.53
N GLY A 72 -12.45 6.34 -4.66
CA GLY A 72 -13.06 5.33 -5.53
C GLY A 72 -12.03 4.35 -6.08
N VAL A 73 -10.93 4.85 -6.64
CA VAL A 73 -9.86 3.99 -7.20
C VAL A 73 -9.28 3.06 -6.14
N LEU A 74 -8.98 3.59 -4.95
CA LEU A 74 -8.43 2.77 -3.87
C LEU A 74 -9.46 1.76 -3.34
N HIS A 75 -10.73 2.17 -3.19
CA HIS A 75 -11.81 1.27 -2.79
C HIS A 75 -11.95 0.11 -3.76
N ASP A 76 -11.95 0.39 -5.08
CA ASP A 76 -12.09 -0.64 -6.12
C ASP A 76 -10.93 -1.62 -6.12
N ILE A 77 -9.68 -1.13 -6.03
CA ILE A 77 -8.50 -2.00 -5.94
C ILE A 77 -8.59 -2.89 -4.70
N LEU A 78 -8.89 -2.31 -3.54
CA LEU A 78 -9.00 -3.05 -2.29
C LEU A 78 -10.20 -4.00 -2.27
N TRP A 79 -11.27 -3.71 -3.01
CA TRP A 79 -12.45 -4.58 -3.13
C TRP A 79 -12.15 -5.78 -4.02
N MET A 80 -11.52 -5.53 -5.18
CA MET A 80 -11.19 -6.57 -6.16
C MET A 80 -10.05 -7.48 -5.70
N ASN A 81 -9.18 -7.02 -4.79
CA ASN A 81 -8.09 -7.81 -4.21
C ASN A 81 -8.51 -8.62 -2.95
N ARG A 82 -9.77 -8.54 -2.50
CA ARG A 82 -10.22 -9.34 -1.34
C ARG A 82 -10.14 -10.84 -1.67
N LYS A 83 -9.50 -11.61 -0.79
CA LYS A 83 -9.52 -13.08 -0.81
C LYS A 83 -10.66 -13.61 0.04
#